data_AF-Q9WW80-F1
#
_entry.id   AF-Q9WW80-F1
#
_cell.length_a   1.000
_cell.length_b   1.000
_cell.length_c   1.000
_cell.angle_alpha   90.00
_cell.angle_beta   90.00
_cell.angle_gamma   90.00
#
_symmetry.space_group_name_H-M   'P 1'
#
loop_
_entity.id
_entity.type
_entity.pdbx_description
1 polymer ?
#
loop_
_entity_poly.entity_id
_entity_poly.type
_entity_poly.pdbx_seq_one_letter_code
_entity_poly.pdbx_strand_id
1 'polypeptide(L)'
;MSTNIKKRNWTLLVYPDSAPENWKEILDQNGVEYFGALHDKDVNPDGTIKKPHYHIVLAYSGPTTFNNVKTLCNTLNSPKPLPLDGVGGMWRYMTHKDNPEKYQYDDSIIFTGNGFDISNYKELTKKEISDIKLGLIDIIKNKQITEYSTFIDVVSNLGNIDVFDVASKNTIFFTSYINSFRFKLREEMEQEKYTK
;
A
#
# COMPACT_ATOMS: atom_id res chain seq x y z
N MET A 1 17.72 -22.88 13.16
CA MET A 1 16.59 -22.12 12.57
C MET A 1 16.97 -21.77 11.14
N SER A 2 16.06 -21.96 10.17
CA SER A 2 16.36 -21.90 8.74
C SER A 2 17.01 -20.58 8.33
N THR A 3 18.20 -20.67 7.74
CA THR A 3 19.13 -19.58 7.41
C THR A 3 18.77 -18.79 6.15
N ASN A 4 17.57 -18.98 5.58
CA ASN A 4 17.21 -18.47 4.25
C ASN A 4 15.89 -17.70 4.21
N ILE A 5 15.56 -16.94 5.26
CA ILE A 5 14.42 -16.02 5.19
C ILE A 5 14.79 -14.85 4.27
N LYS A 6 14.04 -14.72 3.17
CA LYS A 6 14.07 -13.56 2.28
C LYS A 6 12.72 -12.87 2.25
N LYS A 7 12.70 -11.57 2.49
CA LYS A 7 11.50 -10.72 2.46
C LYS A 7 11.84 -9.36 1.87
N ARG A 8 10.83 -8.69 1.32
CA ARG A 8 10.96 -7.33 0.80
C ARG A 8 10.92 -6.30 1.92
N ASN A 9 10.09 -6.53 2.93
CA ASN A 9 9.86 -5.54 3.98
C ASN A 9 10.36 -6.08 5.32
N TRP A 10 10.95 -5.20 6.11
CA TRP A 10 11.53 -5.53 7.41
C TRP A 10 11.24 -4.39 8.39
N THR A 11 11.03 -4.73 9.65
CA THR A 11 10.97 -3.73 10.72
C THR A 11 12.11 -3.93 11.70
N LEU A 12 12.62 -2.84 12.26
CA LEU A 12 13.61 -2.83 13.32
C LEU A 12 13.30 -1.71 14.31
N LEU A 13 13.96 -1.78 15.47
CA LEU A 13 13.87 -0.78 16.51
C LEU A 13 15.19 -0.03 16.61
N VAL A 14 15.14 1.30 16.70
CA VAL A 14 16.32 2.13 16.99
C VAL A 14 16.11 2.80 18.35
N TYR A 15 17.01 2.56 19.29
CA TYR A 15 16.96 3.20 20.60
C TYR A 15 17.82 4.47 20.62
N PRO A 16 17.27 5.64 20.97
CA PRO A 16 18.01 6.91 20.91
C PRO A 16 19.28 6.95 21.75
N ASP A 17 19.37 6.16 22.82
CA ASP A 17 20.48 6.17 23.77
C ASP A 17 21.61 5.18 23.41
N SER A 18 21.38 4.26 22.47
CA SER A 18 22.40 3.32 22.01
C SER A 18 22.74 3.45 20.53
N ALA A 19 21.87 4.06 19.73
CA ALA A 19 22.12 4.30 18.32
C ALA A 19 23.28 5.29 18.11
N PRO A 20 24.04 5.16 17.01
CA PRO A 20 24.97 6.21 16.59
C PRO A 20 24.24 7.55 16.44
N GLU A 21 24.90 8.67 16.72
CA GLU A 21 24.30 10.01 16.57
C GLU A 21 23.78 10.24 15.14
N ASN A 22 24.47 9.69 14.14
CA ASN A 22 24.16 9.80 12.72
C ASN A 22 23.32 8.64 12.15
N TRP A 23 22.49 7.99 12.98
CA TRP A 23 21.73 6.81 12.57
C TRP A 23 20.77 7.07 11.40
N LYS A 24 20.22 8.28 11.27
CA LYS A 24 19.34 8.66 10.15
C LYS A 24 20.13 8.75 8.86
N GLU A 25 21.31 9.37 8.88
CA GLU A 25 22.20 9.47 7.74
C GLU A 25 22.66 8.07 7.27
N ILE A 26 22.86 7.13 8.19
CA ILE A 26 23.15 5.73 7.85
C ILE A 26 21.98 5.09 7.08
N LEU A 27 20.73 5.37 7.47
CA LEU A 27 19.55 4.89 6.73
C LEU A 27 19.42 5.55 5.36
N ASP A 28 19.64 6.86 5.28
CA ASP A 28 19.61 7.60 4.02
C ASP A 28 20.67 7.07 3.04
N GLN A 29 21.91 6.88 3.51
CA GLN A 29 23.02 6.34 2.72
C GLN A 29 22.79 4.89 2.25
N ASN A 30 21.94 4.12 2.93
CA ASN A 30 21.60 2.77 2.49
C ASN A 30 20.77 2.77 1.18
N GLY A 31 20.11 3.89 0.85
CA GLY A 31 19.31 4.07 -0.36
C GLY A 31 18.02 3.26 -0.40
N VAL A 32 17.66 2.57 0.69
CA VAL A 32 16.43 1.80 0.80
C VAL A 32 15.32 2.70 1.34
N GLU A 33 14.17 2.69 0.68
CA GLU A 33 12.97 3.40 1.14
C GLU A 33 12.61 2.99 2.58
N TYR A 34 12.34 3.98 3.42
CA TYR A 34 11.97 3.71 4.82
C TYR A 34 11.00 4.73 5.38
N PHE A 35 10.31 4.33 6.44
CA PHE A 35 9.56 5.24 7.30
C PHE A 35 9.74 4.82 8.76
N GLY A 36 9.43 5.74 9.66
CA GLY A 36 9.47 5.44 11.08
C GLY A 36 8.76 6.47 11.94
N ALA A 37 8.66 6.16 13.23
CA ALA A 37 7.99 6.97 14.23
C ALA A 37 8.64 6.77 15.60
N LEU A 38 8.75 7.82 16.40
CA LEU A 38 9.21 7.75 17.79
C LEU A 38 8.06 7.32 18.69
N HIS A 39 8.25 6.23 19.43
CA HIS A 39 7.35 5.81 20.49
C HIS A 39 8.02 6.10 21.84
N ASP A 40 7.52 7.12 22.54
CA ASP A 40 8.03 7.59 23.84
C ASP A 40 6.98 7.58 24.96
N LYS A 41 5.75 7.17 24.64
CA LYS A 41 4.59 7.13 25.56
C LYS A 41 4.00 5.73 25.74
N ASP A 42 4.67 4.72 25.21
CA ASP A 42 4.23 3.34 25.33
C ASP A 42 4.35 2.86 26.79
N VAL A 43 3.40 2.03 27.22
CA VAL A 43 3.35 1.50 28.58
C VAL A 43 3.47 -0.02 28.54
N ASN A 44 4.23 -0.57 29.49
CA ASN A 44 4.32 -2.01 29.72
C ASN A 44 3.04 -2.55 30.37
N PRO A 45 2.78 -3.86 30.31
CA PRO A 45 1.63 -4.47 30.98
C PRO A 45 1.58 -4.22 32.50
N ASP A 46 2.73 -3.95 33.12
CA ASP A 46 2.86 -3.62 34.55
C ASP A 46 2.63 -2.13 34.88
N GLY A 47 2.32 -1.30 33.88
CA GLY A 47 2.09 0.14 34.04
C GLY A 47 3.33 1.01 33.95
N THR A 48 4.53 0.43 33.80
CA THR A 48 5.77 1.21 33.64
C THR A 48 5.92 1.78 32.23
N ILE A 49 6.51 2.97 32.10
CA ILE A 49 6.78 3.58 30.79
C ILE A 49 7.88 2.78 30.08
N LYS A 50 7.64 2.41 28.83
CA LYS A 50 8.64 1.77 27.98
C LYS A 50 9.73 2.76 27.63
N LYS A 51 10.94 2.24 27.49
CA LYS A 51 12.06 3.01 26.98
C LYS A 51 11.72 3.59 25.59
N PRO A 52 11.99 4.89 25.34
CA PRO A 52 11.76 5.50 24.04
C PRO A 52 12.49 4.74 22.93
N HIS A 53 11.80 4.48 21.82
CA HIS A 53 12.34 3.75 20.68
C HIS A 53 11.68 4.22 19.39
N TYR A 54 12.45 4.25 18.31
CA TYR A 54 11.89 4.40 16.98
C TYR A 54 11.48 3.04 16.44
N HIS A 55 10.25 2.94 15.96
CA HIS A 55 9.89 1.91 15.00
C HIS A 55 10.36 2.36 13.62
N ILE A 56 11.15 1.53 12.93
CA ILE A 56 11.58 1.77 11.55
C ILE A 56 11.10 0.61 10.68
N VAL A 57 10.67 0.92 9.47
CA VAL A 57 10.36 -0.05 8.41
C VAL A 57 11.22 0.24 7.20
N LEU A 58 11.86 -0.80 6.69
CA LEU A 58 12.62 -0.79 5.45
C LEU A 58 11.82 -1.51 4.36
N ALA A 59 11.63 -0.87 3.22
CA ALA A 59 10.92 -1.41 2.08
C ALA A 59 11.88 -1.57 0.90
N TYR A 60 12.40 -2.79 0.71
CA TYR A 60 13.32 -3.10 -0.38
C TYR A 60 12.56 -3.31 -1.69
N SER A 61 13.13 -2.84 -2.80
CA SER A 61 12.61 -3.06 -4.16
C SER A 61 12.47 -4.54 -4.53
N GLY A 62 13.31 -5.41 -3.95
CA GLY A 62 13.27 -6.85 -4.08
C GLY A 62 13.56 -7.59 -2.77
N PRO A 63 13.31 -8.91 -2.69
CA PRO A 63 13.54 -9.67 -1.47
C PRO A 63 15.03 -9.67 -1.09
N THR A 64 15.32 -9.26 0.15
CA THR A 64 16.67 -9.35 0.74
C THR A 64 16.71 -10.38 1.87
N THR A 65 17.91 -10.82 2.25
CA THR A 65 18.11 -11.82 3.30
C THR A 65 18.05 -11.20 4.69
N PHE A 66 17.63 -11.99 5.69
CA PHE A 66 17.72 -11.61 7.10
C PHE A 66 19.12 -11.11 7.49
N ASN A 67 20.18 -11.78 7.02
CA ASN A 67 21.55 -11.40 7.37
C ASN A 67 21.95 -10.04 6.80
N ASN A 68 21.50 -9.69 5.59
CA ASN A 68 21.74 -8.37 5.02
C ASN A 68 21.15 -7.25 5.90
N VAL A 69 19.90 -7.42 6.35
CA VAL A 69 19.23 -6.46 7.22
C VAL A 69 19.83 -6.47 8.63
N LYS A 70 20.27 -7.63 9.12
CA LYS A 70 20.94 -7.76 10.41
C LYS A 70 22.27 -6.99 10.42
N THR A 71 23.02 -6.97 9.33
CA THR A 71 24.24 -6.14 9.23
C THR A 71 23.93 -4.67 9.47
N LEU A 72 22.86 -4.14 8.86
CA LEU A 72 22.41 -2.78 9.11
C LEU A 72 22.00 -2.57 10.57
N CYS A 73 21.26 -3.52 11.18
CA CYS A 73 20.89 -3.44 12.59
C CYS A 73 22.12 -3.39 13.51
N ASN A 74 23.16 -4.17 13.20
CA ASN A 74 24.42 -4.12 13.96
C ASN A 74 25.09 -2.73 13.87
N THR A 75 25.11 -2.11 12.68
CA THR A 75 25.64 -0.75 12.49
C THR A 75 24.86 0.29 13.29
N LEU A 76 23.54 0.10 13.43
CA LEU A 76 22.64 0.98 14.17
C LEU A 76 22.58 0.67 15.67
N ASN A 77 23.41 -0.25 16.20
CA ASN A 77 23.31 -0.78 17.57
C ASN A 77 21.87 -1.21 17.93
N SER A 78 21.16 -1.77 16.97
CA SER A 78 19.75 -2.10 17.03
C SER A 78 19.54 -3.61 17.24
N PRO A 79 18.43 -4.05 17.86
CA PRO A 79 18.09 -5.46 17.95
C PRO A 79 17.92 -6.11 16.57
N LYS A 80 17.83 -7.45 16.56
CA LYS A 80 17.60 -8.21 15.32
C LYS A 80 16.33 -7.71 14.59
N PRO A 81 16.35 -7.64 13.24
CA PRO A 81 15.17 -7.22 12.48
C PRO A 81 14.10 -8.31 12.50
N LEU A 82 12.85 -7.91 12.23
CA LEU A 82 11.73 -8.82 12.04
C LEU A 82 11.20 -8.71 10.60
N PRO A 83 10.87 -9.84 9.96
CA PRO A 83 10.23 -9.80 8.64
C PRO A 83 8.85 -9.15 8.74
N LEU A 84 8.50 -8.34 7.74
CA LEU A 84 7.20 -7.67 7.65
C LEU A 84 6.47 -8.10 6.37
N ASP A 85 5.21 -8.50 6.51
CA ASP A 85 4.37 -8.90 5.39
C ASP A 85 3.59 -7.71 4.79
N GLY A 86 3.03 -6.85 5.64
CA GLY A 86 2.17 -5.73 5.21
C GLY A 86 2.73 -4.37 5.64
N VAL A 87 3.16 -3.57 4.66
CA VAL A 87 3.64 -2.19 4.90
C VAL A 87 2.51 -1.28 5.40
N GLY A 88 1.34 -1.33 4.77
CA GLY A 88 0.18 -0.50 5.16
C GLY A 88 -0.31 -0.76 6.59
N GLY A 89 -0.26 -2.01 7.05
CA GLY A 89 -0.58 -2.35 8.44
C GLY A 89 0.42 -1.74 9.42
N MET A 90 1.72 -1.85 9.11
CA MET A 90 2.75 -1.26 9.97
C MET A 90 2.73 0.27 9.95
N TRP A 91 2.35 0.90 8.83
CA TRP A 91 2.12 2.34 8.76
C TRP A 91 1.05 2.80 9.76
N ARG A 92 -0.10 2.13 9.79
CA ARG A 92 -1.17 2.42 10.78
C ARG A 92 -0.74 2.12 12.22
N TYR A 93 0.14 1.13 12.39
CA TYR A 93 0.70 0.77 13.70
C TYR A 93 1.62 1.87 14.26
N MET A 94 2.31 2.65 13.42
CA MET A 94 3.15 3.78 13.88
C MET A 94 2.39 4.79 14.74
N THR A 95 1.08 4.89 14.57
CA THR A 95 0.21 5.75 15.39
C THR A 95 -0.79 4.97 16.25
N HIS A 96 -0.63 3.64 16.34
CA HIS A 96 -1.50 2.73 17.07
C HIS A 96 -2.98 2.80 16.69
N LYS A 97 -3.28 3.18 15.45
CA LYS A 97 -4.65 3.41 14.94
C LYS A 97 -5.60 2.22 15.09
N ASP A 98 -5.05 1.01 15.07
CA ASP A 98 -5.79 -0.26 15.21
C ASP A 98 -5.70 -0.88 16.60
N ASN A 99 -5.04 -0.19 17.55
CA ASN A 99 -4.76 -0.64 18.90
C ASN A 99 -5.30 0.37 19.92
N PRO A 100 -6.63 0.45 20.12
CA PRO A 100 -7.27 1.46 20.98
C PRO A 100 -6.82 1.37 22.45
N GLU A 101 -6.28 0.24 22.88
CA GLU A 101 -5.71 0.03 24.21
C GLU A 101 -4.36 0.71 24.43
N LYS A 102 -3.68 1.15 23.35
CA LYS A 102 -2.38 1.82 23.40
C LYS A 102 -2.52 3.33 23.27
N TYR A 103 -1.48 4.05 23.70
CA TYR A 103 -1.37 5.49 23.46
C TYR A 103 -1.46 5.78 21.96
N GLN A 104 -2.39 6.66 21.57
CA GLN A 104 -2.60 7.06 20.18
C GLN A 104 -1.66 8.23 19.84
N TYR A 105 -0.75 8.02 18.91
CA TYR A 105 0.14 9.08 18.44
C TYR A 105 -0.50 9.86 17.28
N ASP A 106 0.02 11.06 17.03
CA ASP A 106 -0.41 11.89 15.91
C ASP A 106 0.34 11.49 14.63
N ASP A 107 -0.32 11.51 13.48
CA ASP A 107 0.30 11.13 12.20
C ASP A 107 1.54 11.99 11.85
N SER A 108 1.67 13.20 12.42
CA SER A 108 2.85 14.07 12.25
C SER A 108 4.15 13.52 12.84
N ILE A 109 4.11 12.48 13.69
CA ILE A 109 5.34 11.85 14.20
C ILE A 109 6.02 10.95 13.17
N ILE A 110 5.29 10.56 12.12
CA ILE A 110 5.81 9.68 11.07
C ILE A 110 6.74 10.49 10.18
N PHE A 111 7.96 10.00 10.00
CA PHE A 111 8.91 10.50 9.02
C PHE A 111 9.20 9.44 7.96
N THR A 112 9.56 9.89 6.76
CA THR A 112 9.91 9.04 5.63
C THR A 112 11.30 9.41 5.10
N GLY A 113 11.95 8.48 4.42
CA GLY A 113 13.26 8.68 3.81
C GLY A 113 13.40 7.92 2.49
N ASN A 114 14.40 8.31 1.70
CA ASN A 114 14.73 7.72 0.40
C ASN A 114 13.56 7.65 -0.60
N GLY A 115 12.61 8.59 -0.51
CA GLY A 115 11.47 8.67 -1.44
C GLY A 115 10.29 7.75 -1.10
N PHE A 116 10.28 7.13 0.08
CA PHE A 116 9.15 6.31 0.52
C PHE A 116 7.83 7.10 0.47
N ASP A 117 6.84 6.54 -0.22
CA ASP A 117 5.47 7.03 -0.25
C ASP A 117 4.50 5.88 0.09
N ILE A 118 3.69 6.07 1.13
CA ILE A 118 2.70 5.10 1.57
C ILE A 118 1.65 4.78 0.50
N SER A 119 1.40 5.70 -0.43
CA SER A 119 0.47 5.50 -1.54
C SER A 119 0.88 4.31 -2.42
N ASN A 120 2.18 4.07 -2.58
CA ASN A 120 2.73 2.93 -3.33
C ASN A 120 2.47 1.57 -2.66
N TYR A 121 2.08 1.57 -1.38
CA TYR A 121 1.83 0.37 -0.58
C TYR A 121 0.37 0.24 -0.15
N LYS A 122 -0.49 1.16 -0.60
CA LYS A 122 -1.93 1.09 -0.38
C LYS A 122 -2.56 0.18 -1.42
N GLU A 123 -2.84 -1.06 -1.05
CA GLU A 123 -3.66 -1.94 -1.88
C GLU A 123 -5.15 -1.58 -1.72
N LEU A 124 -5.87 -1.43 -2.83
CA LEU A 124 -7.32 -1.33 -2.82
C LEU A 124 -7.92 -2.61 -2.23
N THR A 125 -8.83 -2.45 -1.29
CA THR A 125 -9.59 -3.57 -0.74
C THR A 125 -10.47 -4.22 -1.80
N LYS A 126 -10.87 -5.48 -1.59
CA LYS A 126 -11.83 -6.18 -2.47
C LYS A 126 -13.15 -5.40 -2.64
N LYS A 127 -13.57 -4.67 -1.59
CA LYS A 127 -14.76 -3.83 -1.63
C LYS A 127 -14.54 -2.61 -2.53
N GLU A 128 -13.45 -1.87 -2.34
CA GLU A 128 -13.13 -0.70 -3.18
C GLU A 128 -12.98 -1.09 -4.66
N ILE A 129 -12.33 -2.22 -4.96
CA ILE A 129 -12.23 -2.73 -6.34
C ILE A 129 -13.63 -3.03 -6.90
N SER A 130 -14.51 -3.64 -6.10
CA SER A 130 -15.89 -3.94 -6.52
C SER A 130 -16.70 -2.67 -6.76
N ASP A 131 -16.59 -1.69 -5.87
CA ASP A 131 -17.28 -0.40 -5.98
C ASP A 131 -16.82 0.35 -7.25
N ILE A 132 -15.52 0.36 -7.53
CA ILE A 132 -14.97 0.92 -8.77
C ILE A 132 -15.53 0.20 -10.00
N LYS A 133 -15.57 -1.15 -10.00
CA LYS A 133 -16.12 -1.92 -11.12
C LYS A 133 -17.59 -1.60 -11.38
N LEU A 134 -18.40 -1.45 -10.33
CA LEU A 134 -19.80 -1.07 -10.45
C LEU A 134 -19.94 0.33 -11.07
N GLY A 135 -19.17 1.31 -10.59
CA GLY A 135 -19.16 2.66 -11.18
C GLY A 135 -18.72 2.67 -12.65
N LEU A 136 -17.74 1.84 -13.02
CA LEU A 136 -17.30 1.69 -14.42
C LEU A 136 -18.39 1.07 -15.31
N ILE A 137 -19.15 0.10 -14.81
CA ILE A 137 -20.31 -0.46 -15.51
C ILE A 137 -21.38 0.63 -15.74
N ASP A 138 -21.64 1.48 -14.75
CA ASP A 138 -22.59 2.58 -14.90
C ASP A 138 -22.13 3.60 -15.94
N ILE A 139 -20.83 3.91 -15.99
CA ILE A 139 -20.25 4.76 -17.05
C ILE A 139 -20.48 4.14 -18.43
N ILE A 140 -20.22 2.84 -18.59
CA ILE A 140 -20.41 2.13 -19.87
C ILE A 140 -21.87 2.24 -20.32
N LYS A 141 -22.84 1.95 -19.44
CA LYS A 141 -24.27 2.01 -19.77
C LYS A 141 -24.72 3.45 -20.09
N ASN A 142 -24.40 4.40 -19.23
CA ASN A 142 -24.88 5.79 -19.35
C ASN A 142 -24.33 6.51 -20.59
N LYS A 143 -23.08 6.19 -20.98
CA LYS A 143 -22.45 6.75 -22.18
C LYS A 143 -22.61 5.84 -23.40
N GLN A 144 -23.36 4.74 -23.28
CA GLN A 144 -23.54 3.72 -24.31
C GLN A 144 -22.22 3.28 -24.97
N ILE A 145 -21.19 3.01 -24.16
CA ILE A 145 -19.86 2.68 -24.66
C ILE A 145 -19.87 1.27 -25.24
N THR A 146 -19.65 1.16 -26.55
CA THR A 146 -19.61 -0.12 -27.25
C THR A 146 -18.20 -0.57 -27.64
N GLU A 147 -17.17 0.24 -27.42
CA GLU A 147 -15.79 -0.07 -27.77
C GLU A 147 -14.86 0.01 -26.56
N TYR A 148 -13.95 -0.93 -26.41
CA TYR A 148 -13.04 -0.98 -25.26
C TYR A 148 -12.03 0.19 -25.27
N SER A 149 -11.57 0.62 -26.44
CA SER A 149 -10.70 1.81 -26.54
C SER A 149 -11.40 3.06 -26.01
N THR A 150 -12.64 3.31 -26.44
CA THR A 150 -13.45 4.43 -25.93
C THR A 150 -13.68 4.33 -24.43
N PHE A 151 -13.89 3.12 -23.90
CA PHE A 151 -13.99 2.91 -22.45
C PHE A 151 -12.71 3.34 -21.73
N ILE A 152 -11.55 2.88 -22.20
CA ILE A 152 -10.26 3.24 -21.60
C ILE A 152 -9.96 4.73 -21.73
N ASP A 153 -10.29 5.36 -22.87
CA ASP A 153 -10.13 6.80 -23.05
C ASP A 153 -10.99 7.60 -22.04
N VAL A 154 -12.25 7.21 -21.86
CA VAL A 154 -13.14 7.82 -20.87
C VAL A 154 -12.58 7.67 -19.46
N VAL A 155 -12.09 6.48 -19.10
CA VAL A 155 -11.53 6.22 -17.78
C VAL A 155 -10.23 7.01 -17.56
N SER A 156 -9.34 7.05 -18.54
CA SER A 156 -8.08 7.81 -18.49
C SER A 156 -8.34 9.29 -18.23
N ASN A 157 -9.36 9.86 -18.88
CA ASN A 157 -9.75 11.26 -18.71
C ASN A 157 -10.36 11.59 -17.33
N LEU A 158 -10.64 10.60 -16.47
CA LEU A 158 -11.03 10.84 -15.07
C LEU A 158 -9.84 11.26 -14.19
N GLY A 159 -8.61 11.01 -14.63
CA GLY A 159 -7.40 11.35 -13.88
C GLY A 159 -7.19 10.55 -12.59
N ASN A 160 -7.96 9.48 -12.38
CA ASN A 160 -7.89 8.64 -11.20
C ASN A 160 -7.13 7.35 -11.51
N ILE A 161 -5.88 7.25 -11.00
CA ILE A 161 -4.98 6.12 -11.26
C ILE A 161 -5.57 4.80 -10.74
N ASP A 162 -6.18 4.79 -9.56
CA ASP A 162 -6.80 3.58 -8.99
C ASP A 162 -7.92 3.04 -9.89
N VAL A 163 -8.77 3.95 -10.40
CA VAL A 163 -9.87 3.59 -11.31
C VAL A 163 -9.32 3.08 -12.65
N PHE A 164 -8.29 3.75 -13.18
CA PHE A 164 -7.62 3.34 -14.40
C PHE A 164 -6.95 1.96 -14.27
N ASP A 165 -6.28 1.71 -13.15
CA ASP A 165 -5.65 0.43 -12.83
C ASP A 165 -6.68 -0.70 -12.74
N VAL A 166 -7.81 -0.46 -12.08
CA VAL A 166 -8.90 -1.44 -12.02
C VAL A 166 -9.45 -1.72 -13.42
N ALA A 167 -9.69 -0.69 -14.23
CA ALA A 167 -10.19 -0.86 -15.61
C ALA A 167 -9.20 -1.67 -16.47
N SER A 168 -7.93 -1.27 -16.49
CA SER A 168 -6.89 -1.83 -17.36
C SER A 168 -6.42 -3.23 -16.95
N LYS A 169 -6.48 -3.59 -15.66
CA LYS A 169 -6.11 -4.93 -15.16
C LYS A 169 -7.25 -5.95 -15.25
N ASN A 170 -8.50 -5.52 -15.47
CA ASN A 170 -9.68 -6.38 -15.57
C ASN A 170 -10.21 -6.48 -17.01
N THR A 171 -9.30 -6.52 -17.99
CA THR A 171 -9.60 -6.48 -19.43
C THR A 171 -10.66 -7.50 -19.87
N ILE A 172 -10.54 -8.76 -19.46
CA ILE A 172 -11.49 -9.82 -19.89
C ILE A 172 -12.91 -9.50 -19.44
N PHE A 173 -13.07 -9.02 -18.20
CA PHE A 173 -14.37 -8.65 -17.65
C PHE A 173 -15.01 -7.51 -18.45
N PHE A 174 -14.28 -6.40 -18.62
CA PHE A 174 -14.82 -5.22 -19.28
C PHE A 174 -15.02 -5.41 -20.79
N THR A 175 -14.09 -6.07 -21.48
CA THR A 175 -14.24 -6.39 -22.91
C THR A 175 -15.43 -7.30 -23.15
N SER A 176 -15.62 -8.35 -22.34
CA SER A 176 -16.78 -9.25 -22.46
C SER A 176 -18.10 -8.52 -22.20
N TYR A 177 -18.15 -7.67 -21.15
CA TYR A 177 -19.33 -6.87 -20.84
C TYR A 177 -19.67 -5.90 -21.97
N ILE A 178 -18.71 -5.12 -22.47
CA ILE A 178 -18.89 -4.16 -23.56
C ILE A 178 -19.32 -4.87 -24.84
N ASN A 179 -18.72 -6.02 -25.17
CA ASN A 179 -19.12 -6.80 -26.33
C ASN A 179 -20.57 -7.28 -26.23
N SER A 180 -20.96 -7.86 -25.09
CA SER A 180 -22.33 -8.29 -24.85
C SER A 180 -23.32 -7.12 -24.91
N PHE A 181 -22.96 -5.96 -24.32
CA PHE A 181 -23.77 -4.76 -24.36
C PHE A 181 -23.93 -4.20 -25.78
N ARG A 182 -22.87 -4.21 -26.61
CA ARG A 182 -22.94 -3.85 -28.05
C ARG A 182 -23.95 -4.73 -28.78
N PHE A 183 -23.94 -6.05 -28.55
CA PHE A 183 -24.90 -6.96 -29.18
C PHE A 183 -26.33 -6.67 -28.75
N LYS A 184 -26.57 -6.51 -27.44
CA LYS A 184 -27.89 -6.17 -26.91
C LYS A 184 -28.46 -4.89 -27.54
N LEU A 185 -27.67 -3.82 -27.63
CA LEU A 185 -28.11 -2.56 -28.27
C LEU A 185 -28.47 -2.75 -29.75
N ARG A 186 -27.72 -3.57 -30.48
CA ARG A 186 -28.02 -3.87 -31.89
C ARG A 186 -29.36 -4.59 -32.04
N GLU A 187 -29.62 -5.60 -31.20
CA GLU A 187 -30.90 -6.32 -31.20
C GLU A 187 -32.09 -5.40 -30.88
N GLU A 188 -31.94 -4.54 -29.87
CA GLU A 188 -32.97 -3.55 -29.50
C GLU A 188 -33.26 -2.57 -30.66
N MET A 189 -32.22 -2.03 -31.30
CA MET A 189 -32.36 -1.15 -32.46
C MET A 189 -32.97 -1.85 -33.68
N GLU A 190 -32.69 -3.13 -33.88
CA GLU A 190 -33.31 -3.93 -34.95
C GLU A 190 -34.79 -4.16 -34.69
N GLN A 191 -35.18 -4.53 -33.46
CA GLN A 191 -36.59 -4.71 -33.10
C GLN A 191 -37.41 -3.41 -33.24
N GLU A 192 -36.84 -2.26 -32.86
CA GLU A 192 -37.50 -0.97 -33.02
C GLU A 192 -37.79 -0.61 -34.49
N LYS A 193 -36.96 -1.08 -35.44
CA LYS A 193 -37.20 -0.86 -36.88
C LYS A 193 -38.39 -1.63 -37.42
N TYR A 194 -38.76 -2.77 -36.82
CA TYR A 194 -39.89 -3.60 -37.25
C TYR A 194 -41.20 -3.29 -36.50
N THR A 195 -41.13 -2.46 -35.44
CA THR A 195 -42.29 -2.10 -34.61
C THR A 195 -42.81 -0.69 -34.92
N LYS A 196 -42.12 0.07 -35.77
CA LYS A 196 -42.53 1.37 -36.32
C LYS A 196 -42.91 1.23 -37.79
#